data_AF-A0A520KM76-F1
#
_entry.id   AF-A0A520KM76-F1
#
_cell.length_a   1.000
_cell.length_b   1.000
_cell.length_c   1.000
_cell.angle_alpha   90.00
_cell.angle_beta   90.00
_cell.angle_gamma   90.00
#
_symmetry.space_group_name_H-M   'P 1'
#
loop_
_entity.id
_entity.type
_entity.pdbx_description
1 polymer ?
#
loop_
_entity_poly.entity_id
_entity_poly.type
_entity_poly.pdbx_seq_one_letter_code
_entity_poly.pdbx_strand_id
1 'polypeptide(L)'
;MEARANKKKETELAKREYIEGYVDPDSGMRIWPSIREVAKRHGISYENLGRKSKKEQWTVERDQFRQEVEQERKERVMDQIAGVGADLDLAAVEIATTGLQRLNKFMKQADSSEVYTIAMAAKTLHQMGRLACGESTDKNVIDVGEIKDVKQRLLSKVNSFAQRKQETGAN
;
A
#
# COMPACT_ATOMS: atom_id res chain seq x y z
N MET A 1 41.81 -30.59 -17.43
CA MET A 1 40.41 -30.29 -17.80
C MET A 1 39.71 -29.39 -16.76
N GLU A 2 40.08 -29.46 -15.48
CA GLU A 2 39.43 -28.73 -14.37
C GLU A 2 39.48 -27.20 -14.48
N ALA A 3 40.59 -26.60 -14.93
CA ALA A 3 40.73 -25.15 -15.04
C ALA A 3 39.71 -24.50 -16.01
N ARG A 4 39.30 -25.22 -17.06
CA ARG A 4 38.28 -24.72 -18.01
C ARG A 4 36.87 -24.79 -17.44
N ALA A 5 36.56 -25.82 -16.65
CA ALA A 5 35.27 -25.97 -15.99
C ALA A 5 35.06 -24.89 -14.92
N ASN A 6 36.10 -24.60 -14.13
CA ASN A 6 36.03 -23.60 -13.07
C ASN A 6 35.82 -22.18 -13.63
N LYS A 7 36.52 -21.84 -14.72
CA LYS A 7 36.36 -20.56 -15.40
C LYS A 7 34.95 -20.38 -16.02
N LYS A 8 34.35 -21.46 -16.53
CA LYS A 8 32.97 -21.43 -17.03
C LYS A 8 32.00 -21.11 -15.88
N LYS A 9 32.12 -21.81 -14.75
CA LYS A 9 31.29 -21.59 -13.55
C LYS A 9 31.36 -20.15 -13.06
N GLU A 10 32.56 -19.60 -12.95
CA GLU A 10 32.78 -18.22 -12.50
C GLU A 10 32.11 -17.20 -13.44
N THR A 11 32.13 -17.47 -14.74
CA THR A 11 31.51 -16.59 -15.72
C THR A 11 29.98 -16.63 -15.65
N GLU A 12 29.38 -17.77 -15.31
CA GLU A 12 27.93 -17.86 -15.09
C GLU A 12 27.49 -17.16 -13.80
N LEU A 13 28.31 -17.19 -12.75
CA LEU A 13 28.07 -16.39 -11.55
C LEU A 13 28.13 -14.89 -11.85
N ALA A 14 29.14 -14.45 -12.62
CA ALA A 14 29.26 -13.08 -13.08
C ALA A 14 28.05 -12.65 -13.93
N LYS A 15 27.54 -13.55 -14.80
CA LYS A 15 26.32 -13.32 -15.58
C LYS A 15 25.13 -13.07 -14.65
N ARG A 16 24.93 -13.96 -13.68
CA ARG A 16 23.83 -13.84 -12.70
C ARG A 16 23.91 -12.54 -11.93
N GLU A 17 25.07 -12.19 -11.37
CA GLU A 17 25.24 -10.96 -10.60
C GLU A 17 24.95 -9.70 -11.43
N TYR A 18 25.33 -9.71 -12.72
CA TYR A 18 25.03 -8.60 -13.62
C TYR A 18 23.53 -8.49 -13.92
N ILE A 19 22.87 -9.62 -14.21
CA ILE A 19 21.47 -9.66 -14.66
C ILE A 19 20.51 -9.49 -13.50
N GLU A 20 20.75 -10.16 -12.39
CA GLU A 20 19.86 -10.16 -11.22
C GLU A 20 20.24 -9.08 -10.22
N GLY A 21 21.47 -8.56 -10.26
CA GLY A 21 21.99 -7.66 -9.24
C GLY A 21 22.17 -8.36 -7.89
N TYR A 22 22.42 -7.59 -6.85
CA TYR A 22 22.55 -8.07 -5.47
C TYR A 22 21.93 -7.07 -4.51
N VAL A 23 21.45 -7.54 -3.38
CA VAL A 23 20.93 -6.68 -2.33
C VAL A 23 22.11 -6.24 -1.47
N ASP A 24 22.28 -4.93 -1.36
CA ASP A 24 23.26 -4.34 -0.47
C ASP A 24 22.80 -4.51 0.99
N PRO A 25 23.60 -5.14 1.87
CA PRO A 25 23.19 -5.43 3.23
C PRO A 25 22.89 -4.19 4.07
N ASP A 26 23.57 -3.08 3.80
CA ASP A 26 23.49 -1.86 4.61
C ASP A 26 22.27 -1.00 4.23
N SER A 27 22.04 -0.83 2.93
CA SER A 27 20.90 -0.04 2.42
C SER A 27 19.63 -0.87 2.21
N GLY A 28 19.74 -2.20 2.13
CA GLY A 28 18.64 -3.09 1.74
C GLY A 28 18.20 -2.92 0.28
N MET A 29 18.91 -2.11 -0.50
CA MET A 29 18.55 -1.78 -1.88
C MET A 29 19.22 -2.74 -2.86
N ARG A 30 18.50 -3.11 -3.93
CA ARG A 30 19.09 -3.90 -5.01
C ARG A 30 20.02 -3.01 -5.85
N ILE A 31 21.30 -3.37 -5.89
CA ILE A 31 22.31 -2.74 -6.73
C ILE A 31 22.45 -3.51 -8.03
N TRP A 32 22.49 -2.77 -9.13
CA TRP A 32 22.73 -3.31 -10.46
C TRP A 32 24.14 -2.95 -10.92
N PRO A 33 25.10 -3.87 -10.79
CA PRO A 33 26.48 -3.53 -11.07
C PRO A 33 26.74 -3.35 -12.57
N SER A 34 27.74 -2.55 -12.87
CA SER A 34 28.34 -2.46 -14.19
C SER A 34 29.17 -3.72 -14.48
N ILE A 35 29.38 -4.03 -15.77
CA ILE A 35 30.26 -5.13 -16.19
C ILE A 35 31.68 -4.97 -15.62
N ARG A 36 32.15 -3.73 -15.39
CA ARG A 36 33.47 -3.49 -14.80
C ARG A 36 33.54 -3.92 -13.34
N GLU A 37 32.50 -3.63 -12.55
CA GLU A 37 32.42 -4.04 -11.14
C GLU A 37 32.30 -5.54 -11.01
N VAL A 38 31.44 -6.16 -11.82
CA VAL A 38 31.29 -7.63 -11.88
C VAL A 38 32.62 -8.28 -12.27
N ALA A 39 33.30 -7.78 -13.32
CA ALA A 39 34.60 -8.28 -13.74
C ALA A 39 35.64 -8.23 -12.60
N LYS A 40 35.66 -7.12 -11.85
CA LYS A 40 36.55 -6.94 -10.69
C LYS A 40 36.23 -7.95 -9.57
N ARG A 41 34.95 -8.15 -9.23
CA ARG A 41 34.54 -9.06 -8.15
C ARG A 41 34.82 -10.52 -8.46
N HIS A 42 34.64 -10.93 -9.71
CA HIS A 42 34.84 -12.31 -10.15
C HIS A 42 36.28 -12.60 -10.63
N GLY A 43 37.19 -11.62 -10.58
CA GLY A 43 38.57 -11.78 -11.05
C GLY A 43 38.67 -12.07 -12.56
N ILE A 44 37.70 -11.62 -13.36
CA ILE A 44 37.66 -11.83 -14.80
C ILE A 44 38.14 -10.55 -15.49
N SER A 45 38.94 -10.69 -16.56
CA SER A 45 39.29 -9.52 -17.39
C SER A 45 38.01 -8.86 -17.94
N TYR A 46 37.91 -7.55 -17.74
CA TYR A 46 36.81 -6.71 -18.23
C TYR A 46 36.55 -6.89 -19.73
N GLU A 47 37.60 -7.02 -20.54
CA GLU A 47 37.49 -7.19 -21.99
C GLU A 47 36.86 -8.53 -22.35
N ASN A 48 37.27 -9.60 -21.67
CA ASN A 48 36.72 -10.94 -21.88
C ASN A 48 35.25 -11.00 -21.46
N LEU A 49 34.92 -10.46 -20.29
CA LEU A 49 33.54 -10.42 -19.79
C LEU A 49 32.67 -9.52 -20.67
N GLY A 50 33.19 -8.37 -21.11
CA GLY A 50 32.50 -7.45 -22.00
C GLY A 50 32.20 -8.05 -23.37
N ARG A 51 33.14 -8.78 -23.99
CA ARG A 51 32.90 -9.51 -25.25
C ARG A 51 31.82 -10.57 -25.07
N LYS A 52 31.88 -11.35 -23.97
CA LYS A 52 30.89 -12.39 -23.69
C LYS A 52 29.50 -11.79 -23.44
N SER A 53 29.42 -10.76 -22.59
CA SER A 53 28.19 -10.03 -22.28
C SER A 53 27.50 -9.47 -23.52
N LYS A 54 28.26 -8.92 -24.48
CA LYS A 54 27.71 -8.46 -25.77
C LYS A 54 27.21 -9.62 -26.63
N LYS A 55 28.01 -10.68 -26.75
CA LYS A 55 27.66 -11.87 -27.57
C LYS A 55 26.38 -12.55 -27.08
N GLU A 56 26.21 -12.62 -25.77
CA GLU A 56 25.08 -13.26 -25.10
C GLU A 56 23.99 -12.26 -24.69
N GLN A 57 24.09 -11.01 -25.12
CA GLN A 57 23.07 -9.97 -24.91
C GLN A 57 22.63 -9.80 -23.44
N TRP A 58 23.56 -9.87 -22.48
CA TRP A 58 23.21 -9.83 -21.05
C TRP A 58 22.45 -8.56 -20.65
N THR A 59 22.65 -7.44 -21.35
CA THR A 59 21.89 -6.21 -21.10
C THR A 59 20.41 -6.41 -21.39
N VAL A 60 20.05 -7.13 -22.46
CA VAL A 60 18.65 -7.44 -22.79
C VAL A 60 18.05 -8.34 -21.72
N GLU A 61 18.76 -9.40 -21.32
CA GLU A 61 18.30 -10.30 -20.25
C GLU A 61 18.11 -9.54 -18.93
N ARG A 62 19.03 -8.62 -18.58
CA ARG A 62 18.90 -7.76 -17.40
C ARG A 62 17.68 -6.84 -17.48
N ASP A 63 17.42 -6.25 -18.63
CA ASP A 63 16.29 -5.34 -18.79
C ASP A 63 14.96 -6.09 -18.71
N GLN A 64 14.89 -7.32 -19.24
CA GLN A 64 13.74 -8.23 -19.05
C GLN A 64 13.53 -8.58 -17.58
N PHE A 65 14.60 -9.01 -16.90
CA PHE A 65 14.53 -9.35 -15.47
C PHE A 65 14.09 -8.16 -14.61
N ARG A 66 14.60 -6.96 -14.90
CA ARG A 66 14.18 -5.73 -14.22
C ARG A 66 12.69 -5.43 -14.42
N GLN A 67 12.18 -5.63 -15.63
CA GLN A 67 10.76 -5.44 -15.92
C GLN A 67 9.91 -6.45 -15.16
N GLU A 68 10.32 -7.72 -15.12
CA GLU A 68 9.63 -8.77 -14.36
C GLU A 68 9.60 -8.46 -12.86
N VAL A 69 10.73 -8.05 -12.27
CA VAL A 69 10.80 -7.68 -10.84
C VAL A 69 9.93 -6.47 -10.53
N GLU A 70 9.93 -5.44 -11.39
CA GLU A 70 9.06 -4.27 -11.21
C GLU A 70 7.58 -4.63 -11.37
N GLN A 71 7.25 -5.52 -12.30
CA GLN A 71 5.90 -5.99 -12.51
C GLN A 71 5.39 -6.79 -11.30
N GLU A 72 6.18 -7.75 -10.81
CA GLU A 72 5.85 -8.54 -9.63
C GLU A 72 5.70 -7.64 -8.38
N ARG A 73 6.57 -6.62 -8.25
CA ARG A 73 6.44 -5.63 -7.17
C ARG A 73 5.13 -4.86 -7.27
N LYS A 74 4.75 -4.41 -8.47
CA LYS A 74 3.48 -3.69 -8.69
C LYS A 74 2.29 -4.58 -8.36
N GLU A 75 2.29 -5.83 -8.81
CA GLU A 75 1.22 -6.79 -8.53
C GLU A 75 1.04 -7.00 -7.02
N ARG A 76 2.12 -7.26 -6.27
CA ARG A 76 2.03 -7.40 -4.80
C ARG A 76 1.49 -6.14 -4.13
N VAL A 77 1.90 -4.96 -4.59
CA VAL A 77 1.40 -3.69 -4.04
C VAL A 77 -0.09 -3.51 -4.37
N MET A 78 -0.52 -3.84 -5.59
CA MET A 78 -1.92 -3.79 -5.99
C MET A 78 -2.78 -4.74 -5.16
N ASP A 79 -2.31 -5.97 -4.94
CA ASP A 79 -3.02 -6.95 -4.10
C ASP A 79 -3.14 -6.47 -2.66
N GLN A 80 -2.07 -5.90 -2.09
CA GLN A 80 -2.10 -5.31 -0.75
C GLN A 80 -3.07 -4.14 -0.66
N ILE A 81 -3.05 -3.23 -1.64
CA ILE A 81 -3.97 -2.09 -1.69
C ILE A 81 -5.41 -2.57 -1.84
N ALA A 82 -5.66 -3.56 -2.70
CA ALA A 82 -6.99 -4.14 -2.88
C ALA A 82 -7.50 -4.80 -1.58
N GLY A 83 -6.64 -5.54 -0.88
CA GLY A 83 -6.97 -6.12 0.42
C GLY A 83 -7.29 -5.05 1.47
N VAL A 84 -6.43 -4.04 1.61
CA VAL A 84 -6.66 -2.91 2.54
C VAL A 84 -7.93 -2.13 2.16
N GLY A 85 -8.20 -1.96 0.87
CA GLY A 85 -9.43 -1.34 0.39
C GLY A 85 -10.67 -2.13 0.81
N ALA A 86 -10.67 -3.46 0.60
CA ALA A 86 -11.76 -4.33 1.02
C ALA A 86 -11.98 -4.31 2.54
N ASP A 87 -10.90 -4.31 3.33
CA ASP A 87 -10.98 -4.21 4.80
C ASP A 87 -11.57 -2.86 5.25
N LEU A 88 -11.16 -1.78 4.58
CA LEU A 88 -11.68 -0.44 4.85
C LEU A 88 -13.18 -0.34 4.51
N ASP A 89 -13.57 -0.87 3.36
CA ASP A 89 -14.97 -0.90 2.92
C ASP A 89 -15.83 -1.71 3.88
N LEU A 90 -15.34 -2.88 4.33
CA LEU A 90 -16.01 -3.68 5.35
C LEU A 90 -16.18 -2.90 6.66
N ALA A 91 -15.12 -2.27 7.14
CA ALA A 91 -15.17 -1.45 8.36
C ALA A 91 -16.14 -0.27 8.22
N ALA A 92 -16.21 0.37 7.04
CA ALA A 92 -17.15 1.43 6.77
C ALA A 92 -18.61 0.94 6.80
N VAL A 93 -18.90 -0.22 6.22
CA VAL A 93 -20.23 -0.86 6.33
C VAL A 93 -20.57 -1.17 7.79
N GLU A 94 -19.65 -1.76 8.56
CA GLU A 94 -19.87 -2.08 9.97
C GLU A 94 -20.16 -0.84 10.82
N ILE A 95 -19.42 0.25 10.61
CA ILE A 95 -19.64 1.53 11.30
C ILE A 95 -21.00 2.10 10.90
N ALA A 96 -21.34 2.08 9.61
CA ALA A 96 -22.63 2.55 9.11
C ALA A 96 -23.79 1.77 9.77
N THR A 97 -23.73 0.44 9.76
CA THR A 97 -24.73 -0.44 10.37
C THR A 97 -24.85 -0.21 11.87
N THR A 98 -23.72 -0.19 12.58
CA THR A 98 -23.70 0.02 14.04
C THR A 98 -24.24 1.41 14.41
N GLY A 99 -23.84 2.43 13.65
CA GLY A 99 -24.32 3.80 13.82
C GLY A 99 -25.83 3.91 13.63
N LEU A 100 -26.37 3.31 12.57
CA LEU A 100 -27.81 3.28 12.31
C LEU A 100 -28.59 2.55 13.42
N GLN A 101 -28.07 1.43 13.92
CA GLN A 101 -28.67 0.71 15.05
C GLN A 101 -28.70 1.56 16.33
N ARG A 102 -27.63 2.31 16.61
CA ARG A 102 -27.56 3.23 17.76
C ARG A 102 -28.53 4.41 17.58
N LEU A 103 -28.58 5.01 16.39
CA LEU A 103 -29.52 6.08 16.09
C LEU A 103 -30.98 5.62 16.23
N ASN A 104 -31.29 4.39 15.83
CA ASN A 104 -32.62 3.82 16.03
C ASN A 104 -32.99 3.66 17.52
N LYS A 105 -32.01 3.38 18.39
CA LYS A 105 -32.22 3.35 19.85
C LYS A 105 -32.45 4.76 20.40
N PHE A 106 -31.66 5.75 19.96
CA PHE A 106 -31.82 7.15 20.38
C PHE A 106 -33.11 7.79 19.87
N MET A 107 -33.54 7.47 18.64
CA MET A 107 -34.82 7.94 18.07
C MET A 107 -36.03 7.60 18.95
N LYS A 108 -35.99 6.48 19.67
CA LYS A 108 -37.07 6.08 20.59
C LYS A 108 -37.16 6.96 21.85
N GLN A 109 -36.13 7.74 22.12
CA GLN A 109 -35.97 8.57 23.31
C GLN A 109 -35.76 10.06 22.97
N ALA A 110 -35.76 10.41 21.68
CA ALA A 110 -35.36 11.72 21.20
C ALA A 110 -36.53 12.70 21.16
N ASP A 111 -36.24 13.95 21.51
CA ASP A 111 -37.21 15.04 21.43
C ASP A 111 -37.33 15.56 19.99
N SER A 112 -38.41 16.27 19.67
CA SER A 112 -38.67 16.76 18.30
C SER A 112 -37.54 17.62 17.72
N SER A 113 -36.75 18.30 18.56
CA SER A 113 -35.58 19.10 18.15
C SER A 113 -34.36 18.25 17.75
N GLU A 114 -34.26 17.01 18.24
CA GLU A 114 -33.12 16.12 18.01
C GLU A 114 -33.31 15.21 16.79
N VAL A 115 -34.56 14.99 16.37
CA VAL A 115 -34.94 14.16 15.22
C VAL A 115 -34.23 14.60 13.94
N TYR A 116 -34.10 15.91 13.70
CA TYR A 116 -33.40 16.43 12.52
C TYR A 116 -31.91 16.06 12.52
N THR A 117 -31.23 16.19 13.67
CA THR A 117 -29.82 15.81 13.80
C THR A 117 -29.63 14.30 13.61
N ILE A 118 -30.54 13.48 14.14
CA ILE A 118 -30.51 12.03 13.95
C ILE A 118 -30.74 11.66 12.48
N ALA A 119 -31.69 12.30 11.80
CA ALA A 119 -31.95 12.07 10.38
C ALA A 119 -30.72 12.40 9.50
N MET A 120 -30.02 13.50 9.80
CA MET A 120 -28.79 13.87 9.09
C MET A 120 -27.66 12.86 9.34
N ALA A 121 -27.46 12.43 10.58
CA ALA A 121 -26.46 11.42 10.90
C ALA A 121 -26.76 10.07 10.23
N ALA A 122 -28.02 9.66 10.19
CA ALA A 122 -28.47 8.46 9.48
C ALA A 122 -28.22 8.55 7.97
N LYS A 123 -28.48 9.72 7.36
CA LYS A 123 -28.18 9.97 5.95
C LYS A 123 -26.69 9.80 5.66
N THR A 124 -25.81 10.36 6.48
CA THR A 124 -24.34 10.25 6.30
C THR A 124 -23.86 8.82 6.44
N LEU A 125 -24.33 8.07 7.46
CA LEU A 125 -23.96 6.66 7.64
C LEU A 125 -24.44 5.79 6.49
N HIS A 126 -25.66 6.02 6.01
CA HIS A 126 -26.19 5.31 4.85
C HIS A 126 -25.38 5.60 3.57
N GLN A 127 -25.00 6.87 3.34
CA GLN A 127 -24.12 7.24 2.22
C GLN A 127 -22.74 6.57 2.33
N MET A 128 -22.18 6.49 3.53
CA MET A 128 -20.91 5.82 3.77
C MET A 128 -20.97 4.33 3.44
N GLY A 129 -22.05 3.63 3.82
CA GLY A 129 -22.26 2.24 3.45
C GLY A 129 -22.42 2.04 1.93
N ARG A 130 -23.14 2.93 1.24
CA ARG A 130 -23.29 2.88 -0.22
C ARG A 130 -21.96 3.06 -0.95
N LEU A 131 -21.13 4.01 -0.50
CA LEU A 131 -19.80 4.26 -1.06
C LEU A 131 -18.88 3.05 -0.89
N ALA A 132 -18.86 2.46 0.30
CA ALA A 132 -18.08 1.25 0.59
C ALA A 132 -18.52 0.04 -0.25
N CYS A 133 -19.81 -0.04 -0.61
CA CYS A 133 -20.32 -1.07 -1.52
C CYS A 133 -20.10 -0.76 -3.01
N GLY A 134 -19.41 0.34 -3.35
CA GLY A 134 -19.14 0.74 -4.74
C GLY A 134 -20.30 1.39 -5.48
N GLU A 135 -21.35 1.83 -4.77
CA GLU A 135 -22.44 2.57 -5.40
C GLU A 135 -22.08 4.06 -5.62
N SER A 136 -22.37 4.59 -6.81
CA SER A 136 -22.14 6.01 -7.09
C SER A 136 -23.05 6.93 -6.26
N THR A 137 -22.45 7.97 -5.67
CA THR A 137 -23.14 9.06 -4.96
C THR A 137 -23.34 10.31 -5.81
N ASP A 138 -23.54 10.17 -7.13
CA ASP A 138 -23.63 11.25 -8.13
C ASP A 138 -24.73 12.34 -7.90
N LYS A 139 -25.38 12.40 -6.74
CA LYS A 139 -26.40 13.40 -6.43
C LYS A 139 -26.28 14.10 -5.06
N ASN A 140 -25.14 14.07 -4.39
CA ASN A 140 -24.90 15.02 -3.29
C ASN A 140 -23.51 15.62 -3.43
N VAL A 141 -23.42 16.79 -4.08
CA VAL A 141 -22.27 17.68 -3.90
C VAL A 141 -22.25 18.03 -2.42
N ILE A 142 -21.42 17.35 -1.64
CA ILE A 142 -21.12 17.79 -0.29
C ILE A 142 -20.16 18.95 -0.45
N ASP A 143 -20.57 20.14 -0.05
CA ASP A 143 -19.70 21.30 -0.05
C ASP A 143 -18.50 21.02 0.86
N VAL A 144 -17.30 21.04 0.26
CA VAL A 144 -16.02 20.72 0.94
C VAL A 144 -15.77 21.67 2.12
N GLY A 145 -16.42 22.85 2.12
CA GLY A 145 -16.42 23.79 3.25
C GLY A 145 -17.10 23.24 4.51
N GLU A 146 -18.24 22.55 4.38
CA GLU A 146 -18.97 21.98 5.52
C GLU A 146 -18.20 20.80 6.15
N ILE A 147 -17.49 20.01 5.35
CA ILE A 147 -16.76 18.80 5.82
C ILE A 147 -15.64 19.18 6.79
N LYS A 148 -14.90 20.28 6.55
CA LYS A 148 -13.84 20.72 7.46
C LYS A 148 -14.38 21.10 8.83
N ASP A 149 -15.51 21.80 8.85
CA ASP A 149 -16.13 22.29 10.07
C ASP A 149 -16.77 21.13 10.87
N VAL A 150 -17.41 20.19 10.18
CA VAL A 150 -17.95 18.97 10.77
C VAL A 150 -16.83 18.08 11.32
N LYS A 151 -15.70 17.92 10.62
CA LYS A 151 -14.53 17.16 11.09
C LYS A 151 -13.97 17.75 12.38
N GLN A 152 -13.80 19.07 12.46
CA GLN A 152 -13.29 19.73 13.67
C GLN A 152 -14.25 19.59 14.85
N ARG A 153 -15.57 19.71 14.62
CA ARG A 153 -16.59 19.52 15.66
C ARG A 153 -16.71 18.07 16.13
N LEU A 154 -16.49 17.10 15.23
CA LEU A 154 -16.48 15.68 15.61
C LEU A 154 -15.23 15.32 16.41
N LEU A 155 -14.05 15.79 15.99
CA LEU A 155 -12.81 15.55 16.74
C LEU A 155 -12.86 16.13 18.16
N SER A 156 -13.42 17.33 18.34
CA SER A 156 -13.58 17.91 19.68
C SER A 156 -14.57 17.14 20.55
N LYS A 157 -15.67 16.63 19.97
CA LYS A 157 -16.63 15.77 20.67
C LYS A 157 -16.03 14.40 21.04
N VAL A 158 -15.26 13.78 20.15
CA VAL A 158 -14.59 12.50 20.44
C VAL A 158 -13.54 12.66 21.54
N ASN A 159 -12.73 13.73 21.49
CA ASN A 159 -11.73 14.01 22.52
C ASN A 159 -12.37 14.27 23.89
N SER A 160 -13.46 15.06 23.93
CA SER A 160 -14.18 15.30 25.19
C SER A 160 -14.92 14.07 25.73
N PHE A 161 -15.31 13.13 24.87
CA PHE A 161 -15.88 11.85 25.31
C PHE A 161 -14.79 10.90 25.85
N ALA A 162 -13.62 10.87 25.21
CA ALA A 162 -12.46 10.11 25.68
C ALA A 162 -11.98 10.59 27.06
N GLN A 163 -11.97 11.91 27.28
CA GLN A 163 -11.61 12.52 28.57
C GLN A 163 -12.63 12.16 29.68
N ARG A 164 -13.94 12.28 29.41
CA ARG A 164 -14.98 11.88 30.40
C ARG A 164 -14.89 10.40 30.78
N LYS A 165 -14.53 9.53 29.84
CA LYS A 165 -14.37 8.10 30.10
C LYS A 165 -13.12 7.81 30.96
N GLN A 166 -12.08 8.63 30.88
CA GLN A 166 -10.90 8.56 31.74
C GLN A 166 -11.20 9.07 33.16
N GLU A 167 -12.01 10.12 33.30
CA GLU A 167 -12.44 10.67 34.60
C GLU A 167 -13.39 9.73 35.36
N THR A 168 -14.22 8.96 34.64
CA THR A 168 -15.18 8.01 35.24
C THR A 168 -14.55 6.65 35.59
N GLY A 169 -13.34 6.36 35.08
CA GLY A 169 -12.59 5.13 35.39
C GLY A 169 -11.51 5.28 36.47
N ALA A 170 -11.39 6.47 37.06
CA ALA A 170 -10.38 6.82 38.08
C ALA A 170 -10.97 7.05 39.48
N ASN A 171 -12.26 6.75 39.68
CA ASN A 171 -12.93 6.71 40.99
C ASN A 171 -13.38 5.29 41.33
#